data_AF-A0AAE3YPF0-F1
#
_entry.id   AF-A0AAE3YPF0-F1
#
_cell.length_a   1.000
_cell.length_b   1.000
_cell.length_c   1.000
_cell.angle_alpha   90.00
_cell.angle_beta   90.00
_cell.angle_gamma   90.00
#
_symmetry.space_group_name_H-M   'P 1'
#
loop_
_entity.id
_entity.type
_entity.pdbx_description
1 polymer ?
#
loop_
_entity_poly.entity_id
_entity_poly.type
_entity_poly.pdbx_seq_one_letter_code
_entity_poly.pdbx_strand_id
1 'polypeptide(L)'
;MEPVSGAALAATVVPLATGAAGEPGAAAWAALAEFAARHDVAGRELDAVEDLPGDPARVAAFTEVLTALADRDPQAAAWLGTWLAEADRIVDVPHLPQTATDPVHGSVTQPDADPR
;
A
#
# COMPACT_ATOMS: atom_id res chain seq x y z
N MET A 1 -6.80 -19.44 -10.99
CA MET A 1 -5.93 -18.57 -10.18
C MET A 1 -4.88 -18.07 -11.14
N GLU A 2 -4.92 -16.78 -11.49
CA GLU A 2 -3.90 -16.22 -12.39
C GLU A 2 -2.53 -16.28 -11.69
N PRO A 3 -1.45 -16.61 -12.43
CA PRO A 3 -0.13 -16.62 -11.84
C PRO A 3 0.24 -15.21 -11.37
N VAL A 4 0.77 -15.11 -10.16
CA VAL A 4 1.35 -13.87 -9.64
C VAL A 4 2.45 -13.44 -10.61
N SER A 5 2.17 -12.40 -11.39
CA SER A 5 3.07 -11.92 -12.43
C SER A 5 3.86 -10.74 -11.90
N GLY A 6 5.19 -10.73 -12.13
CA GLY A 6 6.04 -9.61 -11.71
C GLY A 6 5.55 -8.25 -12.20
N ALA A 7 4.95 -8.19 -13.39
CA ALA A 7 4.33 -6.97 -13.92
C ALA A 7 3.12 -6.49 -13.11
N ALA A 8 2.25 -7.41 -12.66
CA ALA A 8 1.09 -7.08 -11.83
C ALA A 8 1.55 -6.62 -10.44
N LEU A 9 2.52 -7.32 -9.85
CA LEU A 9 3.16 -6.89 -8.61
C LEU A 9 3.77 -5.50 -8.74
N ALA A 10 4.48 -5.19 -9.83
CA ALA A 10 5.10 -3.89 -10.03
C ALA A 10 4.06 -2.77 -10.14
N ALA A 11 2.98 -2.99 -10.90
CA ALA A 11 1.89 -2.03 -11.04
C ALA A 11 1.22 -1.69 -9.70
N THR A 12 1.14 -2.65 -8.78
CA THR A 12 0.58 -2.47 -7.44
C THR A 12 1.60 -1.90 -6.44
N VAL A 13 2.85 -2.37 -6.46
CA VAL A 13 3.90 -1.98 -5.51
C VAL A 13 4.27 -0.51 -5.64
N VAL A 14 4.41 0.03 -6.86
CA VAL A 14 4.78 1.44 -7.07
C VAL A 14 3.86 2.41 -6.32
N PRO A 15 2.54 2.43 -6.53
CA PRO A 15 1.65 3.38 -5.87
C PRO A 15 1.52 3.16 -4.35
N LEU A 16 1.73 1.93 -3.87
CA LEU A 16 1.78 1.65 -2.44
C LEU A 16 3.05 2.20 -1.79
N ALA A 17 4.21 1.95 -2.41
CA ALA A 17 5.52 2.41 -1.94
C ALA A 17 5.63 3.94 -1.97
N THR A 18 5.02 4.60 -2.96
CA THR A 18 5.00 6.07 -3.04
C THR A 18 3.88 6.71 -2.21
N GLY A 19 3.05 5.91 -1.53
CA GLY A 19 1.91 6.39 -0.73
C GLY A 19 0.76 6.99 -1.56
N ALA A 20 0.73 6.77 -2.88
CA ALA A 20 -0.30 7.31 -3.76
C ALA A 20 -1.71 6.76 -3.44
N ALA A 21 -1.77 5.53 -2.89
CA ALA A 21 -2.99 4.84 -2.53
C ALA A 21 -3.61 5.23 -1.17
N GLY A 22 -3.04 6.22 -0.46
CA GLY A 22 -3.56 6.72 0.82
C GLY A 22 -3.53 5.70 1.96
N GLU A 23 -4.38 5.88 2.97
CA GLU A 23 -4.47 4.99 4.14
C GLU A 23 -4.72 3.50 3.83
N PRO A 24 -5.65 3.12 2.93
CA PRO A 24 -5.80 1.70 2.58
C PRO A 24 -4.53 1.15 1.90
N GLY A 25 -3.84 1.99 1.13
CA GLY A 25 -2.54 1.64 0.57
C GLY A 25 -1.46 1.42 1.62
N ALA A 26 -1.42 2.27 2.65
CA ALA A 26 -0.48 2.11 3.76
C ALA A 26 -0.71 0.80 4.53
N ALA A 27 -1.97 0.39 4.72
CA ALA A 27 -2.28 -0.90 5.34
C ALA A 27 -1.85 -2.09 4.47
N ALA A 28 -2.11 -2.03 3.15
CA ALA A 28 -1.66 -3.06 2.22
C ALA A 28 -0.12 -3.14 2.14
N TRP A 29 0.56 -1.99 2.19
CA TRP A 29 2.01 -1.90 2.25
C TRP A 29 2.57 -2.53 3.53
N ALA A 30 1.99 -2.22 4.69
CA ALA A 30 2.41 -2.79 5.97
C ALA A 30 2.27 -4.33 5.99
N ALA A 31 1.17 -4.86 5.45
CA ALA A 31 0.98 -6.31 5.33
C ALA A 31 2.04 -6.96 4.44
N LEU A 32 2.42 -6.31 3.32
CA LEU A 32 3.51 -6.76 2.46
C LEU A 32 4.86 -6.69 3.17
N ALA A 33 5.12 -5.63 3.93
CA ALA A 33 6.35 -5.46 4.69
C ALA A 33 6.52 -6.53 5.76
N GLU A 34 5.45 -6.84 6.50
CA GLU A 34 5.46 -7.94 7.47
C GLU A 34 5.69 -9.30 6.81
N PHE A 35 5.14 -9.52 5.62
CA PHE A 35 5.41 -10.73 4.85
C PHE A 35 6.87 -10.79 4.42
N ALA A 36 7.40 -9.73 3.83
CA ALA A 36 8.80 -9.64 3.39
C ALA A 36 9.78 -9.81 4.56
N ALA A 37 9.49 -9.25 5.74
CA ALA A 37 10.32 -9.39 6.93
C ALA A 37 10.45 -10.83 7.42
N ARG A 38 9.48 -11.71 7.12
CA ARG A 38 9.57 -13.16 7.40
C ARG A 38 10.46 -13.89 6.40
N HIS A 39 10.83 -13.25 5.29
CA HIS A 39 11.65 -13.80 4.21
C HIS A 39 12.89 -12.91 3.98
N ASP A 40 14.04 -13.27 4.57
CA ASP A 40 15.28 -12.45 4.62
C ASP A 40 15.64 -11.77 3.28
N VAL A 41 15.54 -12.50 2.16
CA VAL A 41 15.82 -11.96 0.81
C VAL A 41 14.80 -10.90 0.36
N ALA A 42 13.52 -11.11 0.64
CA ALA A 42 12.46 -10.15 0.30
C ALA A 42 12.55 -8.90 1.19
N GLY A 43 12.89 -9.08 2.47
CA GLY A 43 13.11 -7.95 3.39
C GLY A 43 14.24 -7.02 2.95
N ARG A 44 15.34 -7.56 2.40
CA ARG A 44 16.44 -6.71 1.88
C ARG A 44 16.05 -5.91 0.64
N GLU A 45 15.33 -6.53 -0.29
CA GLU A 45 14.86 -5.80 -1.47
C GLU A 45 13.77 -4.79 -1.12
N LEU A 46 12.94 -5.07 -0.11
CA LEU A 46 11.98 -4.11 0.41
C LEU A 46 12.67 -2.87 1.00
N ASP A 47 13.70 -3.03 1.82
CA ASP A 47 14.49 -1.91 2.38
C ASP A 47 15.05 -1.02 1.26
N ALA A 48 15.49 -1.63 0.15
CA ALA A 48 15.95 -0.90 -1.03
C ALA A 48 14.83 -0.16 -1.79
N VAL A 49 13.58 -0.65 -1.74
CA VAL A 49 12.39 0.06 -2.26
C VAL A 49 11.98 1.19 -1.32
N GLU A 50 12.11 1.02 -0.01
CA GLU A 50 11.80 2.04 0.99
C GLU A 50 12.83 3.20 1.00
N ASP A 51 14.10 2.93 0.69
CA ASP A 51 15.14 3.96 0.52
C ASP A 51 14.88 4.84 -0.71
N LEU A 52 14.44 4.23 -1.82
CA LEU A 52 14.15 4.94 -3.06
C LEU A 52 12.79 4.55 -3.65
N PRO A 53 11.68 4.99 -3.02
CA PRO A 53 10.34 4.63 -3.43
C PRO A 53 10.05 5.20 -4.82
N GLY A 54 9.70 4.32 -5.76
CA GLY A 54 9.43 4.66 -7.15
C GLY A 54 10.61 4.47 -8.11
N ASP A 55 11.78 4.03 -7.64
CA ASP A 55 12.84 3.58 -8.55
C ASP A 55 12.43 2.26 -9.24
N PRO A 56 12.33 2.25 -10.58
CA PRO A 56 11.83 1.08 -11.30
C PRO A 56 12.77 -0.12 -11.21
N ALA A 57 14.08 0.09 -11.00
CA ALA A 57 15.02 -1.01 -10.86
C ALA A 57 14.89 -1.68 -9.48
N ARG A 58 14.70 -0.91 -8.42
CA ARG A 58 14.41 -1.43 -7.07
C ARG A 58 13.09 -2.18 -7.03
N VAL A 59 12.03 -1.60 -7.60
CA VAL A 59 10.72 -2.28 -7.67
C VAL A 59 10.80 -3.54 -8.53
N ALA A 60 11.52 -3.52 -9.64
CA ALA A 60 11.71 -4.73 -10.46
C ALA A 60 12.44 -5.82 -9.67
N ALA A 61 13.54 -5.50 -8.99
CA ALA A 61 14.29 -6.46 -8.18
C ALA A 61 13.42 -7.08 -7.07
N PHE A 62 12.65 -6.26 -6.35
CA PHE A 62 11.75 -6.72 -5.31
C PHE A 62 10.64 -7.64 -5.87
N THR A 63 10.03 -7.27 -6.99
CA THR A 63 8.96 -8.08 -7.60
C THR A 63 9.48 -9.40 -8.19
N GLU A 64 10.71 -9.44 -8.71
CA GLU A 64 11.38 -10.67 -9.10
C GLU A 64 11.62 -11.59 -7.90
N VAL A 65 12.06 -11.06 -6.76
CA VAL A 65 12.23 -11.85 -5.53
C VAL A 65 10.91 -12.41 -5.03
N LEU A 66 9.84 -11.61 -5.01
CA LEU A 66 8.50 -12.08 -4.62
C LEU A 66 7.98 -13.17 -5.58
N THR A 67 8.21 -13.02 -6.88
CA THR A 67 7.82 -14.01 -7.89
C THR A 67 8.61 -15.31 -7.71
N ALA A 68 9.92 -15.23 -7.49
CA ALA A 68 10.75 -16.39 -7.23
C ALA A 68 10.40 -17.09 -5.90
N LEU A 69 9.93 -16.32 -4.90
CA LEU A 69 9.44 -16.88 -3.63
C LEU A 69 8.12 -17.63 -3.85
N ALA A 70 7.19 -17.06 -4.62
CA ALA A 70 5.93 -17.72 -4.98
C ALA A 70 6.15 -19.01 -5.79
N ASP A 71 7.15 -19.04 -6.67
CA ASP A 71 7.49 -20.25 -7.43
C ASP A 71 8.00 -21.39 -6.53
N ARG A 72 8.75 -21.04 -5.47
CA ARG A 72 9.38 -22.01 -4.57
C ARG A 72 8.50 -22.43 -3.40
N ASP A 73 7.60 -21.56 -2.95
CA ASP A 73 6.76 -21.78 -1.78
C ASP A 73 5.26 -21.58 -2.12
N PRO A 74 4.45 -22.66 -2.09
CA PRO A 74 3.05 -22.57 -2.46
C PRO A 74 2.20 -21.77 -1.46
N GLN A 75 2.64 -21.65 -0.21
CA GLN A 75 1.96 -20.84 0.80
C GLN A 75 2.18 -19.35 0.53
N ALA A 76 3.41 -18.97 0.18
CA ALA A 76 3.76 -17.64 -0.30
C ALA A 76 3.00 -17.29 -1.58
N ALA A 77 2.88 -18.21 -2.53
CA ALA A 77 2.11 -17.99 -3.75
C ALA A 77 0.63 -17.70 -3.46
N ALA A 78 0.01 -18.49 -2.60
CA ALA A 78 -1.39 -18.30 -2.21
C ALA A 78 -1.61 -16.98 -1.46
N TRP A 79 -0.67 -16.63 -0.56
CA TRP A 79 -0.71 -15.37 0.17
C TRP A 79 -0.53 -14.16 -0.77
N LEU A 80 0.49 -14.18 -1.64
CA LEU A 80 0.77 -13.11 -2.61
C LEU A 80 -0.39 -12.94 -3.60
N GLY A 81 -1.00 -14.02 -4.08
CA GLY A 81 -2.17 -13.94 -4.95
C GLY A 81 -3.38 -13.29 -4.27
N THR A 82 -3.61 -13.61 -2.99
CA THR A 82 -4.70 -13.01 -2.21
C THR A 82 -4.43 -11.53 -1.93
N TRP A 83 -3.21 -11.21 -1.49
CA TRP A 83 -2.77 -9.84 -1.25
C TRP A 83 -2.86 -8.99 -2.52
N LEU A 84 -2.38 -9.50 -3.66
CA LEU A 84 -2.40 -8.78 -4.93
C LEU A 84 -3.83 -8.45 -5.37
N ALA A 85 -4.77 -9.40 -5.23
CA ALA A 85 -6.17 -9.17 -5.57
C ALA A 85 -6.86 -8.14 -4.68
N GLU A 86 -6.41 -7.96 -3.43
CA GLU A 86 -6.92 -6.93 -2.53
C GLU A 86 -6.25 -5.58 -2.78
N ALA A 87 -4.94 -5.58 -2.93
CA ALA A 87 -4.14 -4.40 -3.22
C ALA A 87 -4.50 -3.78 -4.56
N ASP A 88 -4.72 -4.58 -5.61
CA ASP A 88 -5.20 -4.12 -6.92
C ASP A 88 -6.49 -3.31 -6.80
N ARG A 89 -7.46 -3.74 -5.99
CA ARG A 89 -8.70 -2.95 -5.75
C ARG A 89 -8.42 -1.63 -5.04
N ILE A 90 -7.40 -1.56 -4.19
CA ILE A 90 -7.03 -0.33 -3.49
C ILE A 90 -6.41 0.68 -4.46
N VAL A 91 -5.62 0.20 -5.42
CA VAL A 91 -4.97 1.04 -6.43
C VAL A 91 -5.93 1.42 -7.57
N ASP A 92 -6.80 0.49 -7.97
CA ASP A 92 -7.76 0.67 -9.06
C ASP A 92 -8.90 1.62 -8.68
N VAL A 93 -9.28 1.67 -7.41
CA VAL A 93 -10.28 2.65 -6.96
C VAL A 93 -9.71 4.05 -7.12
N PRO A 94 -10.25 4.88 -8.04
CA PRO A 94 -9.85 6.27 -8.13
C PRO A 94 -10.13 6.88 -6.76
N HIS A 95 -9.08 7.39 -6.13
CA HIS A 95 -9.19 8.20 -4.93
C HIS A 95 -9.98 9.44 -5.32
N LEU A 96 -11.31 9.35 -5.35
CA LEU A 96 -12.15 10.53 -5.24
C LEU A 96 -11.70 11.16 -3.93
N PRO A 97 -11.15 12.40 -3.96
CA PRO A 97 -10.83 13.07 -2.73
C PRO A 97 -12.10 13.03 -1.90
N GLN A 98 -12.00 12.47 -0.71
CA GLN A 98 -13.07 12.53 0.26
C GLN A 98 -13.19 14.01 0.62
N THR A 99 -13.93 14.76 -0.20
CA THR A 99 -14.33 16.12 0.13
C THR A 99 -15.18 15.99 1.37
N ALA A 100 -14.54 16.29 2.49
CA ALA A 100 -15.12 16.92 3.65
C ALA A 100 -16.60 16.57 3.86
N THR A 101 -16.87 15.46 4.53
CA THR A 101 -17.94 15.51 5.53
C THR A 101 -17.27 15.94 6.83
N ASP A 102 -16.93 17.23 6.89
CA ASP A 102 -16.76 17.93 8.16
C ASP A 102 -18.17 18.05 8.74
N PRO A 103 -18.50 17.38 9.87
CA PRO A 103 -19.68 17.76 10.61
C PRO A 103 -19.40 19.14 11.21
N VAL A 104 -19.87 20.18 10.51
CA VAL A 104 -20.06 21.56 10.97
C VAL A 104 -19.71 21.74 12.46
N HIS A 105 -18.45 22.08 12.74
CA HIS A 105 -18.13 22.79 13.98
C HIS A 105 -18.60 24.24 13.80
N GLY A 106 -19.90 24.44 14.00
CA GLY A 106 -20.50 25.76 14.17
C GLY A 106 -20.01 26.37 15.47
N SER A 107 -18.81 26.95 15.45
CA SER A 107 -18.34 27.85 16.50
C SER A 107 -19.18 29.12 16.45
N VAL A 108 -20.04 29.32 17.44
CA VAL A 108 -20.42 30.66 17.89
C VAL A 108 -19.96 30.80 19.33
N THR A 109 -18.88 31.54 19.50
CA THR A 109 -18.46 32.10 20.78
C THR A 109 -19.21 33.43 20.97
N GLN A 110 -19.86 33.54 22.13
CA GLN A 110 -20.46 34.67 22.88
C GLN A 110 -20.17 36.12 22.42
N PRO A 111 -21.06 37.06 22.77
CA PRO A 111 -20.64 37.96 23.84
C PRO A 111 -21.70 38.29 24.90
N ASP A 112 -21.18 38.44 26.11
CA ASP A 112 -21.81 38.98 27.32
C ASP A 112 -22.15 40.47 27.13
N ALA A 113 -23.34 40.90 27.57
CA ALA A 113 -23.63 42.28 27.97
C ALA A 113 -25.00 42.36 28.70
N ASP A 114 -24.96 42.24 30.02
CA ASP A 114 -25.82 43.00 30.95
C ASP A 114 -25.50 44.52 30.77
N PRO A 115 -26.44 45.51 30.79
CA PRO A 115 -27.27 45.81 31.97
C PRO A 115 -28.65 46.47 31.76
N ARG A 116 -29.55 46.28 32.73
CA ARG A 116 -30.28 47.30 33.52
C ARG A 116 -31.61 46.79 34.11
#